data_AF-A0A1W9RZQ4-F1
#
_entry.id   AF-A0A1W9RZQ4-F1
#
_cell.length_a   1.000
_cell.length_b   1.000
_cell.length_c   1.000
_cell.angle_alpha   90.00
_cell.angle_beta   90.00
_cell.angle_gamma   90.00
#
_symmetry.space_group_name_H-M   'P 1'
#
loop_
_entity.id
_entity.type
_entity.pdbx_description
1 polymer ?
#
loop_
_entity_poly.entity_id
_entity_poly.type
_entity_poly.pdbx_seq_one_letter_code
_entity_poly.pdbx_strand_id
1 'polypeptide(L)' 'ALPSDCPNFGTACTPQHPVGPCMISSEGACAAYYKYGL' A
#
# COMPACT_ATOMS: atom_id res chain seq x y z
N ALA A 1 -2.71 12.60 -2.96
CA ALA A 1 -2.85 11.28 -3.57
C ALA A 1 -2.98 10.27 -2.44
N LEU A 2 -4.12 9.60 -2.36
CA LEU A 2 -4.35 8.46 -1.48
C LEU A 2 -3.71 7.21 -2.12
N PRO A 3 -3.39 6.17 -1.34
CA PRO A 3 -2.96 4.88 -1.89
C PRO A 3 -3.94 4.31 -2.92
N SER A 4 -5.25 4.58 -2.78
CA SER A 4 -6.28 4.23 -3.77
C SER A 4 -6.15 4.95 -5.12
N ASP A 5 -5.44 6.08 -5.19
CA ASP A 5 -5.11 6.74 -6.46
C ASP A 5 -3.94 6.04 -7.20
N CYS A 6 -3.22 5.13 -6.54
CA CYS A 6 -2.10 4.42 -7.13
C CYS A 6 -2.58 3.19 -7.92
N PRO A 7 -2.26 3.06 -9.22
CA PRO A 7 -2.77 1.96 -10.06
C PRO A 7 -2.25 0.57 -9.64
N ASN A 8 -1.14 0.53 -8.91
CA ASN A 8 -0.56 -0.72 -8.42
C ASN A 8 -1.12 -1.13 -7.05
N PHE A 9 -1.81 -0.24 -6.34
CA PHE A 9 -2.27 -0.50 -4.98
C PHE A 9 -3.31 -1.62 -4.94
N GLY A 10 -3.06 -2.64 -4.10
CA GLY A 10 -3.96 -3.78 -3.93
C GLY A 10 -3.96 -4.80 -5.07
N THR A 11 -3.24 -4.54 -6.15
CA THR A 11 -3.04 -5.46 -7.28
C THR A 11 -1.60 -5.98 -7.27
N ALA A 12 -0.68 -5.28 -7.92
CA ALA A 12 0.74 -5.62 -7.97
C ALA A 12 1.48 -5.24 -6.68
N CYS A 13 1.00 -4.23 -5.95
CA CYS A 13 1.56 -3.76 -4.70
C CYS A 13 0.66 -4.23 -3.53
N THR A 14 1.13 -5.25 -2.82
CA THR A 14 0.49 -5.84 -1.64
C THR A 14 1.52 -6.02 -0.51
N PRO A 15 1.12 -6.30 0.73
CA PRO A 15 2.08 -6.58 1.80
C PRO A 15 3.01 -7.77 1.53
N GLN A 16 2.55 -8.74 0.72
CA GLN A 16 3.34 -9.91 0.30
C GLN A 16 4.27 -9.59 -0.88
N HIS A 17 3.85 -8.66 -1.75
CA HIS A 17 4.60 -8.19 -2.91
C HIS A 17 4.70 -6.66 -2.91
N PRO A 18 5.52 -6.07 -2.03
CA PRO A 18 5.61 -4.63 -1.93
C PRO A 18 6.46 -4.07 -3.09
N VAL A 19 5.88 -3.12 -3.84
CA VAL A 19 6.57 -2.46 -4.97
C VAL A 19 7.43 -1.28 -4.51
N GLY A 20 7.18 -0.73 -3.33
CA GLY A 20 7.90 0.43 -2.81
C GLY A 20 7.74 0.64 -1.31
N PRO A 21 8.47 1.60 -0.72
CA PRO A 21 8.57 1.78 0.73
C PRO A 21 7.22 2.06 1.41
N CYS A 22 6.28 2.65 0.66
CA CYS A 22 4.90 2.90 1.10
C CYS A 22 4.16 1.63 1.54
N MET A 23 4.51 0.46 0.98
CA MET A 23 3.90 -0.84 1.29
C MET A 23 4.82 -1.76 2.09
N ILE A 24 6.15 -1.53 2.08
CA ILE A 24 7.12 -2.33 2.85
C ILE A 24 6.98 -2.09 4.35
N SER A 25 6.83 -0.82 4.75
CA SER A 25 6.71 -0.47 6.16
C SER A 25 5.27 -0.64 6.64
N SER A 26 5.09 -1.24 7.81
CA SER A 26 3.80 -1.31 8.52
C SER A 26 3.20 0.07 8.83
N GLU A 27 4.06 1.09 8.93
CA GLU A 27 3.68 2.50 9.13
C GLU A 27 3.54 3.25 7.79
N GLY A 28 3.88 2.62 6.67
CA GLY A 28 3.76 3.19 5.34
C GLY A 28 2.30 3.42 4.99
N ALA A 29 2.02 4.52 4.28
CA ALA A 29 0.65 4.91 3.95
C ALA A 29 -0.12 3.80 3.22
N CYS A 30 0.51 3.08 2.29
CA CYS A 30 -0.13 2.01 1.54
C CYS A 30 -0.37 0.79 2.43
N ALA A 31 0.57 0.39 3.29
CA ALA A 31 0.37 -0.71 4.22
C ALA A 31 -0.74 -0.40 5.23
N ALA A 32 -0.77 0.81 5.78
CA ALA A 32 -1.81 1.27 6.70
C ALA A 32 -3.18 1.30 6.03
N TYR A 33 -3.26 1.82 4.80
CA TYR A 33 -4.49 1.87 4.00
C TYR A 33 -4.99 0.46 3.65
N TYR A 34 -4.08 -0.45 3.29
CA TYR A 34 -4.43 -1.84 2.98
C TYR A 34 -4.95 -2.60 4.21
N LYS A 35 -4.39 -2.32 5.39
CA LYS A 35 -4.74 -3.01 6.64
C LYS A 35 -5.99 -2.43 7.31
N TYR A 36 -6.19 -1.12 7.25
CA TYR A 36 -7.22 -0.43 8.03
C TYR A 36 -8.29 0.26 7.18
N GLY A 37 -8.13 0.33 5.86
CA GLY A 37 -9.13 0.94 4.96
C GLY A 37 -9.31 2.46 5.17
N LEU A 38 -8.20 3.16 5.46
CA LEU A 38 -8.16 4.61 5.68
C LEU A 38 -8.47 5.44 4.42
#